data_AF-A0A4Q3AEQ4-F1
#
_entry.id   AF-A0A4Q3AEQ4-F1
#
_cell.length_a   1.000
_cell.length_b   1.000
_cell.length_c   1.000
_cell.angle_alpha   90.00
_cell.angle_beta   90.00
_cell.angle_gamma   90.00
#
_symmetry.space_group_name_H-M   'P 1'
#
loop_
_entity.id
_entity.type
_entity.pdbx_description
1 polymer ?
#
loop_
_entity_poly.entity_id
_entity_poly.type
_entity_poly.pdbx_seq_one_letter_code
_entity_poly.pdbx_strand_id
1 'polypeptide(L)' 'MMLHFAALDWMVVGLYLAVLAGLSWHFNRVETRSTGDYFLAGNSVPAWLAAVSVLATQQSAATFLGAPDYG' A
#
# COMPACT_ATOMS: atom_id res chain seq x y z
N MET A 1 -25.10 2.85 20.43
CA MET A 1 -25.13 3.85 19.35
C MET A 1 -24.70 3.14 18.08
N MET A 2 -25.59 2.93 17.10
CA MET A 2 -25.21 2.29 15.84
C MET A 2 -24.54 3.33 14.95
N LEU A 3 -23.21 3.27 14.82
CA LEU A 3 -22.48 4.09 13.85
C LEU A 3 -22.76 3.51 12.46
N HIS A 4 -23.67 4.13 11.73
CA HIS A 4 -23.93 3.77 10.34
C HIS A 4 -22.83 4.37 9.47
N PHE A 5 -22.29 3.58 8.55
CA PHE A 5 -21.26 4.05 7.62
C PHE A 5 -21.83 5.17 6.76
N ALA A 6 -21.29 6.38 6.91
CA ALA A 6 -21.79 7.57 6.25
C ALA A 6 -21.26 7.65 4.81
N ALA A 7 -21.88 8.51 4.00
CA ALA A 7 -21.40 8.78 2.64
C ALA A 7 -19.95 9.30 2.62
N LEU A 8 -19.54 10.03 3.66
CA LEU A 8 -18.17 10.54 3.81
C LEU A 8 -17.16 9.39 4.01
N ASP A 9 -17.51 8.36 4.78
CA ASP A 9 -16.64 7.21 5.00
C ASP A 9 -16.38 6.46 3.68
N TRP A 10 -17.43 6.26 2.87
CA TRP A 10 -17.30 5.69 1.53
C TRP A 10 -16.44 6.54 0.59
N MET A 11 -16.55 7.87 0.68
CA MET A 11 -15.71 8.78 -0.09
C MET A 11 -14.24 8.62 0.28
N VAL A 12 -13.91 8.52 1.57
CA VAL A 12 -12.52 8.29 2.03
C VAL A 12 -11.98 6.97 1.51
N VAL A 13 -12.77 5.89 1.59
CA VAL A 13 -12.38 4.57 1.03
C VAL A 13 -12.17 4.65 -0.49
N GLY A 14 -13.10 5.28 -1.21
CA GLY A 14 -13.00 5.45 -2.66
C GLY A 14 -11.76 6.25 -3.07
N LEU A 15 -11.46 7.34 -2.34
CA LEU A 15 -10.27 8.15 -2.58
C LEU A 15 -8.98 7.35 -2.32
N TYR A 16 -8.93 6.59 -1.23
CA TYR A 16 -7.78 5.73 -0.92
C TYR A 16 -7.49 4.74 -2.04
N LEU A 17 -8.51 4.04 -2.54
CA LEU A 17 -8.38 3.10 -3.67
C LEU A 17 -7.98 3.82 -4.96
N ALA A 18 -8.55 4.99 -5.24
CA ALA A 18 -8.21 5.78 -6.42
C ALA A 18 -6.73 6.23 -6.41
N VAL A 19 -6.21 6.64 -5.25
CA VAL A 19 -4.79 6.99 -5.08
C VAL A 19 -3.90 5.77 -5.34
N LEU A 20 -4.21 4.61 -4.76
CA LEU A 20 -3.44 3.39 -4.99
C LEU A 20 -3.44 2.97 -6.46
N ALA A 21 -4.60 2.97 -7.10
CA ALA A 21 -4.73 2.63 -8.52
C ALA A 21 -3.99 3.64 -9.41
N GLY A 22 -4.11 4.94 -9.10
CA GLY A 22 -3.42 6.02 -9.81
C GLY A 22 -1.90 5.91 -9.71
N LEU A 23 -1.36 5.66 -8.52
CA LEU A 23 0.07 5.41 -8.33
C LEU A 23 0.52 4.17 -9.10
N SER A 24 -0.22 3.07 -9.00
CA SER A 24 0.12 1.82 -9.70
C SER A 24 0.16 2.01 -11.21
N TRP A 25 -0.80 2.73 -11.77
CA TRP A 25 -0.82 3.06 -13.20
C TRP A 25 0.33 3.99 -13.60
N HIS A 26 0.63 5.01 -12.79
CA HIS A 26 1.73 5.93 -13.04
C HIS A 26 3.08 5.19 -13.06
N PHE A 27 3.34 4.36 -12.05
CA PHE A 27 4.59 3.60 -11.96
C PHE A 27 4.69 2.46 -12.98
N ASN A 28 3.58 1.89 -13.44
CA ASN A 28 3.58 0.90 -14.54
C ASN A 28 4.11 1.50 -15.86
N ARG A 29 4.09 2.83 -16.02
CA ARG A 29 4.68 3.51 -17.18
C ARG A 29 6.18 3.72 -17.07
N VAL A 30 6.79 3.43 -15.92
CA VAL A 30 8.24 3.48 -15.75
C VAL A 30 8.84 2.26 -16.45
N GLU A 31 9.56 2.53 -17.54
CA GLU A 31 10.10 1.50 -18.42
C GLU A 31 11.11 0.61 -17.68
N THR A 32 10.75 -0.65 -17.44
CA THR A 32 11.65 -1.62 -16.81
C THR A 32 12.49 -2.28 -17.91
N ARG A 33 13.68 -1.75 -18.15
CA ARG A 33 14.56 -2.18 -19.26
C ARG A 33 15.40 -3.41 -18.94
N SER A 34 15.59 -3.73 -17.66
CA SER A 34 16.38 -4.87 -17.22
C SER A 34 15.81 -5.51 -15.96
N THR A 35 16.20 -6.77 -15.72
CA THR A 35 15.92 -7.49 -14.47
C THR A 35 16.44 -6.73 -13.24
N GLY A 36 17.58 -6.03 -13.38
CA GLY A 36 18.13 -5.19 -12.32
C GLY A 36 17.22 -3.99 -11.99
N ASP A 37 16.60 -3.39 -12.99
CA ASP A 37 15.65 -2.29 -12.77
C ASP A 37 14.36 -2.79 -12.10
N TYR A 38 13.93 -4.01 -12.41
CA TYR A 38 12.75 -4.60 -11.77
C TYR A 38 12.99 -4.93 -10.29
N PHE A 39 14.14 -5.52 -9.95
CA PHE A 39 14.41 -5.99 -8.58
C PHE A 39 15.12 -4.98 -7.69
N LEU A 40 16.01 -4.15 -8.24
CA LEU A 40 16.78 -3.16 -7.48
C LEU A 40 16.27 -1.73 -7.69
N ALA A 41 15.24 -1.52 -8.53
CA ALA A 41 14.76 -0.19 -8.91
C ALA A 41 15.93 0.72 -9.34
N GLY A 42 16.89 0.15 -10.09
CA GLY A 42 18.09 0.84 -10.55
C GLY A 42 19.04 1.31 -9.43
N ASN A 43 18.99 0.70 -8.24
CA ASN A 43 19.71 1.12 -7.03
C ASN A 43 19.39 2.55 -6.57
N SER A 44 18.21 3.06 -6.93
CA SER A 44 17.79 4.44 -6.64
C SER A 44 16.95 4.59 -5.37
N VAL A 45 16.55 3.47 -4.73
CA VAL A 45 15.67 3.49 -3.56
C VAL A 45 16.47 3.82 -2.29
N PRO A 46 16.14 4.90 -1.56
CA PRO A 46 16.81 5.23 -0.32
C PRO A 46 16.43 4.26 0.80
N ALA A 47 17.37 4.00 1.71
CA ALA A 47 17.24 2.96 2.75
C ALA A 47 16.01 3.14 3.65
N TRP A 48 15.64 4.38 3.99
CA TRP A 48 14.45 4.65 4.81
C TRP A 48 13.15 4.26 4.10
N LEU A 49 13.08 4.43 2.77
CA LEU A 49 11.90 4.09 1.99
C LEU A 49 11.75 2.56 1.88
N ALA A 50 12.87 1.86 1.72
CA ALA A 50 12.91 0.39 1.80
C ALA A 50 12.45 -0.11 3.18
N ALA A 51 12.93 0.50 4.27
CA ALA A 51 12.52 0.13 5.63
C ALA A 51 11.01 0.29 5.86
N VAL A 52 10.43 1.42 5.43
CA VAL A 52 8.98 1.66 5.51
C VAL A 52 8.21 0.63 4.68
N SER A 53 8.67 0.32 3.47
CA SER A 53 8.03 -0.70 2.63
C SER A 53 8.03 -2.07 3.29
N VAL A 54 9.14 -2.48 3.91
CA VAL A 54 9.23 -3.77 4.60
C VAL A 54 8.26 -3.83 5.78
N LEU A 55 8.21 -2.78 6.60
CA LEU A 55 7.27 -2.71 7.74
C LEU A 55 5.82 -2.76 7.28
N ALA A 56 5.47 -2.07 6.19
CA ALA A 56 4.13 -2.09 5.61
C ALA A 56 3.74 -3.48 5.10
N THR A 57 4.66 -4.20 4.43
CA THR A 57 4.41 -5.55 3.91
C THR A 57 4.27 -6.60 5.01
N GLN A 58 4.99 -6.45 6.12
CA GLN A 58 4.89 -7.36 7.26
C GLN A 58 3.54 -7.26 7.97
N GLN A 59 2.91 -6.09 7.96
CA GLN A 59 1.60 -5.88 8.57
C GLN A 59 0.49 -6.25 7.59
N SER A 60 0.00 -7.48 7.68
CA SER A 60 -1.13 -7.93 6.89
C SER A 60 -2.48 -7.53 7.53
N ALA A 61 -3.53 -7.44 6.72
CA ALA A 61 -4.90 -7.29 7.22
C ALA A 61 -5.30 -8.48 8.12
N ALA A 62 -4.75 -9.67 7.89
CA ALA A 62 -4.97 -10.84 8.73
C ALA A 62 -4.33 -10.67 10.12
N THR A 63 -3.17 -10.02 10.22
CA THR A 63 -2.59 -9.65 11.52
C THR A 63 -3.49 -8.68 12.27
N PHE A 64 -4.05 -7.69 11.56
CA PHE A 64 -4.93 -6.69 12.17
C PHE A 64 -6.30 -7.25 12.60
N LEU A 65 -6.85 -8.20 11.84
CA LEU A 65 -8.11 -8.89 12.16
C LEU A 65 -7.93 -10.04 13.16
N GLY A 66 -6.76 -10.66 13.22
CA GLY A 66 -6.47 -11.80 14.10
C GLY A 66 -5.89 -11.40 15.46
N ALA A 67 -5.22 -10.25 15.58
CA ALA A 67 -4.73 -9.75 16.86
C ALA A 67 -5.84 -9.52 17.94
N PRO A 68 -7.08 -9.11 17.60
CA PRO A 68 -8.16 -8.94 18.58
C PRO A 68 -8.87 -10.24 18.97
N ASP A 69 -8.63 -11.37 18.29
CA ASP A 69 -9.28 -12.67 18.59
C ASP A 69 -8.59 -13.46 19.73
N TYR A 70 -7.55 -12.87 20.34
CA TYR A 70 -6.83 -13.43 21.50
C TYR A 70 -7.23 -12.78 22.84
N GLY A 71 -8.38 -12.07 22.90
CA GLY A 71 -8.87 -11.41 24.13
C GLY A 71 -10.39 -11.47 24.28
#